data_AF-A0A0E2NKN5-F1
#
_entry.id   AF-A0A0E2NKN5-F1
#
_cell.length_a   1.000
_cell.length_b   1.000
_cell.length_c   1.000
_cell.angle_alpha   90.00
_cell.angle_beta   90.00
_cell.angle_gamma   90.00
#
_symmetry.space_group_name_H-M   'P 1'
#
loop_
_entity.id
_entity.type
_entity.pdbx_description
1 polymer ?
#
loop_
_entity_poly.entity_id
_entity_poly.type
_entity_poly.pdbx_seq_one_letter_code
_entity_poly.pdbx_strand_id
1 'polypeptide(L)'
;MRLHHARTAFDCHNLLGEGCNWSALDHRLWWTDIEGKSVFRWDDNGKVGAVRQLPDRAAFVFPRERGGFVLGFPKSIVITDPTFTDFSQVAEIEPHLPQTRINDAAIDPYGGIVLGTYNEQGREPVGGLYRIAPNGEVVTFFGGVAAANGLAFSPDGRIMYFTDTAEGTIRRFALAPQFAALAEIRPLAGPNVAPGSPDGATVDIEGGYWSARLRGGCVVRIDRNGHLTDHVDLPSMAPTCVALGGQNMRTLFITSRRIRQSSDELLRFPESGNLFRVEVGQAGRPPFSCRVYTRT
;
A
#
# COMPACT_ATOMS: atom_id res chain seq x y z
N MET A 1 -10.79 20.79 -9.91
CA MET A 1 -9.96 20.03 -8.96
C MET A 1 -10.14 20.66 -7.58
N ARG A 2 -10.44 19.86 -6.55
CA ARG A 2 -10.55 20.29 -5.15
C ARG A 2 -9.17 20.25 -4.49
N LEU A 3 -8.89 21.19 -3.59
CA LEU A 3 -7.64 21.28 -2.87
C LEU A 3 -7.87 20.97 -1.40
N HIS A 4 -6.96 20.20 -0.81
CA HIS A 4 -6.98 19.78 0.58
C HIS A 4 -5.58 19.94 1.18
N HIS A 5 -5.50 20.08 2.51
CA HIS A 5 -4.22 20.12 3.22
C HIS A 5 -4.22 19.05 4.31
N ALA A 6 -3.27 18.13 4.23
CA ALA A 6 -3.11 17.11 5.26
C ALA A 6 -2.47 17.72 6.51
N ARG A 7 -2.88 17.21 7.67
CA ARG A 7 -2.29 17.55 8.97
C ARG A 7 -1.71 16.30 9.61
N THR A 8 -0.70 16.46 10.45
CA THR A 8 -0.17 15.34 11.25
C THR A 8 -1.30 14.72 12.08
N ALA A 9 -1.46 13.40 11.94
CA ALA A 9 -2.31 12.58 12.78
C ALA A 9 -1.50 11.99 13.94
N PHE A 10 -0.30 11.48 13.64
CA PHE A 10 0.62 10.91 14.63
C PHE A 10 2.07 11.18 14.29
N ASP A 11 2.82 11.61 15.30
CA ASP A 11 4.26 11.89 15.22
C ASP A 11 5.09 10.62 15.44
N CYS A 12 5.09 9.71 14.47
CA CYS A 12 5.82 8.44 14.54
C CYS A 12 7.24 8.49 13.99
N HIS A 13 7.60 9.50 13.20
CA HIS A 13 8.91 9.61 12.55
C HIS A 13 9.38 8.32 11.86
N ASN A 14 8.48 7.59 11.20
CA ASN A 14 8.84 6.34 10.56
C ASN A 14 9.97 6.52 9.55
N LEU A 15 10.92 5.58 9.57
CA LEU A 15 11.99 5.54 8.59
C LEU A 15 11.38 5.37 7.20
N LEU A 16 10.49 4.40 7.05
CA LEU A 16 9.68 4.15 5.85
C LEU A 16 8.29 3.66 6.25
N GLY A 17 7.38 4.59 6.54
CA GLY A 17 5.97 4.26 6.75
C GLY A 17 5.34 3.75 5.45
N GLU A 18 4.68 2.61 5.46
CA GLU A 18 4.15 1.94 4.26
C GLU A 18 3.00 0.96 4.59
N GLY A 19 2.42 0.32 3.58
CA GLY A 19 1.47 -0.78 3.77
C GLY A 19 0.20 -0.36 4.51
N CYS A 20 -0.16 0.92 4.37
CA CYS A 20 -1.25 1.55 5.09
C CYS A 20 -2.60 0.99 4.63
N ASN A 21 -3.37 0.39 5.53
CA ASN A 21 -4.67 -0.19 5.20
C ASN A 21 -5.68 0.00 6.32
N TRP A 22 -6.92 0.30 5.94
CA TRP A 22 -8.05 0.30 6.86
C TRP A 22 -8.67 -1.11 6.90
N SER A 23 -8.87 -1.62 8.11
CA SER A 23 -9.43 -2.94 8.35
C SER A 23 -10.91 -2.83 8.69
N ALA A 24 -11.74 -3.53 7.92
CA ALA A 24 -13.18 -3.65 8.20
C ALA A 24 -13.46 -4.54 9.41
N LEU A 25 -12.52 -5.42 9.80
CA LEU A 25 -12.71 -6.42 10.85
C LEU A 25 -12.68 -5.80 12.25
N ASP A 26 -11.80 -4.83 12.46
CA ASP A 26 -11.60 -4.18 13.75
C ASP A 26 -11.77 -2.66 13.70
N HIS A 27 -12.13 -2.09 12.54
CA HIS A 27 -12.30 -0.65 12.31
C HIS A 27 -11.05 0.16 12.69
N ARG A 28 -9.90 -0.27 12.21
CA ARG A 28 -8.61 0.35 12.52
C ARG A 28 -7.74 0.51 11.29
N LEU A 29 -6.87 1.51 11.36
CA LEU A 29 -5.76 1.62 10.42
C LEU A 29 -4.59 0.78 10.92
N TRP A 30 -3.97 0.06 10.02
CA TRP A 30 -2.72 -0.66 10.22
C TRP A 30 -1.70 -0.16 9.20
N TRP A 31 -0.44 -0.03 9.61
CA TRP A 31 0.67 0.28 8.71
C TRP A 31 1.99 -0.24 9.28
N THR A 32 3.02 -0.29 8.44
CA THR A 32 4.37 -0.74 8.82
C THR A 32 5.36 0.41 8.75
N ASP A 33 6.39 0.37 9.58
CA ASP A 33 7.67 1.01 9.30
C ASP A 33 8.61 -0.07 8.77
N ILE A 34 8.84 -0.09 7.46
CA ILE A 34 9.59 -1.16 6.81
C ILE A 34 11.00 -1.23 7.39
N GLU A 35 11.72 -0.11 7.37
CA GLU A 35 13.10 -0.06 7.86
C GLU A 35 13.17 -0.03 9.40
N GLY A 36 12.14 0.50 10.05
CA GLY A 36 11.99 0.45 11.51
C GLY A 36 11.52 -0.89 12.06
N LYS A 37 11.26 -1.89 11.19
CA LYS A 37 10.78 -3.25 11.53
C LYS A 37 9.61 -3.24 12.50
N SER A 38 8.64 -2.35 12.30
CA SER A 38 7.56 -2.15 13.26
C SER A 38 6.19 -2.15 12.60
N VAL A 39 5.18 -2.66 13.31
CA VAL A 39 3.77 -2.48 12.96
C VAL A 39 3.15 -1.45 13.88
N PHE A 40 2.32 -0.60 13.31
CA PHE A 40 1.55 0.42 14.01
C PHE A 40 0.06 0.22 13.77
N ARG A 41 -0.73 0.74 14.71
CA ARG A 41 -2.20 0.69 14.69
C ARG A 41 -2.79 2.00 15.19
N TRP A 42 -3.69 2.59 14.42
CA TRP A 42 -4.48 3.77 14.81
C TRP A 42 -5.92 3.36 15.10
N ASP A 43 -6.44 3.76 16.25
CA ASP A 43 -7.82 3.50 16.66
C ASP A 43 -8.74 4.72 16.48
N ASP A 44 -10.05 4.46 16.54
CA ASP A 44 -11.10 5.47 16.36
C ASP A 44 -11.10 6.57 17.43
N ASN A 45 -10.40 6.38 18.56
CA ASN A 45 -10.26 7.42 19.59
C ASN A 45 -9.10 8.38 19.31
N GLY A 46 -8.46 8.24 18.14
CA GLY A 46 -7.30 9.04 17.76
C GLY A 46 -6.04 8.66 18.53
N LYS A 47 -5.97 7.43 19.06
CA LYS A 47 -4.78 6.93 19.76
C LYS A 47 -4.08 5.91 18.87
N VAL A 48 -2.76 6.02 18.83
CA VAL A 48 -1.92 4.93 18.32
C VAL A 48 -1.79 3.89 19.44
N GLY A 49 -2.42 2.74 19.22
CA GLY A 49 -2.75 1.80 20.29
C GLY A 49 -1.71 0.71 20.54
N ALA A 50 -0.81 0.44 19.60
CA ALA A 50 0.29 -0.50 19.79
C ALA A 50 1.35 -0.36 18.68
N VAL A 51 2.60 -0.12 19.07
CA VAL A 51 3.77 -0.41 18.24
C VAL A 51 4.21 -1.83 18.58
N ARG A 52 4.45 -2.67 17.57
CA ARG A 52 5.00 -4.02 17.73
C ARG A 52 6.27 -4.13 16.91
N GLN A 53 7.36 -4.51 17.55
CA GLN A 53 8.60 -4.83 16.85
C GLN A 53 8.45 -6.18 16.15
N LEU A 54 8.95 -6.25 14.93
CA LEU A 54 8.94 -7.42 14.07
C LEU A 54 10.34 -8.02 13.98
N PRO A 55 10.46 -9.33 13.69
CA PRO A 55 11.75 -9.96 13.47
C PRO A 55 12.46 -9.42 12.21
N ASP A 56 11.69 -8.95 11.21
CA ASP A 56 12.23 -8.40 9.96
C ASP A 56 11.35 -7.29 9.36
N ARG A 57 11.83 -6.70 8.27
CA ARG A 57 11.21 -5.59 7.53
C ARG A 57 9.92 -6.06 6.84
N ALA A 58 8.75 -5.76 7.41
CA ALA A 58 7.47 -6.05 6.76
C ALA A 58 7.06 -4.88 5.86
N ALA A 59 6.70 -5.18 4.61
CA ALA A 59 6.24 -4.18 3.65
C ALA A 59 4.72 -3.91 3.74
N PHE A 60 3.97 -4.87 4.27
CA PHE A 60 2.54 -4.74 4.56
C PHE A 60 2.13 -5.61 5.75
N VAL A 61 0.95 -5.32 6.30
CA VAL A 61 0.31 -6.09 7.37
C VAL A 61 -1.21 -6.11 7.17
N PHE A 62 -1.80 -7.28 6.99
CA PHE A 62 -3.24 -7.44 6.77
C PHE A 62 -3.88 -8.31 7.84
N PRO A 63 -4.88 -7.79 8.58
CA PRO A 63 -5.72 -8.63 9.44
C PRO A 63 -6.41 -9.73 8.64
N ARG A 64 -6.44 -10.95 9.19
CA ARG A 64 -7.10 -12.10 8.57
C ARG A 64 -8.52 -12.31 9.08
N GLU A 65 -9.39 -12.84 8.22
CA GLU A 65 -10.78 -13.20 8.54
C GLU A 65 -10.88 -14.20 9.71
N ARG A 66 -9.91 -15.11 9.85
CA ARG A 66 -9.87 -16.11 10.95
C ARG A 66 -8.94 -15.73 12.11
N GLY A 67 -8.58 -14.44 12.21
CA GLY A 67 -7.71 -13.92 13.26
C GLY A 67 -6.21 -13.95 12.94
N GLY A 68 -5.47 -13.13 13.68
CA GLY A 68 -4.08 -12.85 13.39
C GLY A 68 -3.88 -12.04 12.11
N PHE A 69 -2.68 -12.07 11.58
CA PHE A 69 -2.26 -11.23 10.45
C PHE A 69 -1.53 -12.03 9.38
N VAL A 70 -1.47 -11.48 8.17
CA VAL A 70 -0.50 -11.84 7.13
C VAL A 70 0.46 -10.66 6.95
N LEU A 71 1.76 -10.96 6.82
CA LEU A 71 2.79 -9.98 6.55
C LEU A 71 3.65 -10.43 5.36
N GLY A 72 4.17 -9.45 4.62
CA GLY A 72 5.21 -9.66 3.62
C GLY A 72 6.56 -9.19 4.14
N PHE A 73 7.40 -10.12 4.60
CA PHE A 73 8.83 -9.88 4.83
C PHE A 73 9.58 -9.88 3.49
N PRO A 74 10.87 -9.49 3.43
CA PRO A 74 11.53 -9.24 2.15
C PRO A 74 11.43 -10.40 1.15
N LYS A 75 11.43 -11.64 1.64
CA LYS A 75 11.39 -12.87 0.83
C LYS A 75 10.26 -13.83 1.17
N SER A 76 9.42 -13.51 2.14
CA SER A 76 8.44 -14.48 2.63
C SER A 76 7.10 -13.83 2.97
N ILE A 77 6.06 -14.61 2.68
CA ILE A 77 4.72 -14.38 3.19
C ILE A 77 4.60 -15.19 4.46
N VAL A 78 4.26 -14.52 5.54
CA VAL A 78 4.10 -15.15 6.85
C VAL A 78 2.71 -14.86 7.38
N ILE A 79 2.19 -15.79 8.17
CA ILE A 79 1.05 -15.53 9.06
C ILE A 79 1.55 -15.42 10.49
N THR A 80 0.85 -14.63 11.30
CA THR A 80 1.14 -14.50 12.72
C THR A 80 -0.13 -14.42 13.56
N ASP A 81 0.01 -14.69 14.85
CA ASP A 81 -1.04 -14.57 15.84
C ASP A 81 -1.35 -13.07 16.13
N PRO A 82 -2.46 -12.75 16.85
CA PRO A 82 -2.81 -11.37 17.16
C PRO A 82 -1.76 -10.59 17.98
N THR A 83 -0.82 -11.28 18.63
CA THR A 83 0.21 -10.66 19.47
C THR A 83 1.54 -10.42 18.76
N PHE A 84 1.70 -10.91 17.51
CA PHE A 84 2.96 -10.84 16.73
C PHE A 84 4.12 -11.60 17.41
N THR A 85 3.85 -12.77 17.99
CA THR A 85 4.86 -13.57 18.69
C THR A 85 5.15 -14.90 18.03
N ASP A 86 4.20 -15.46 17.28
CA ASP A 86 4.37 -16.70 16.53
C ASP A 86 4.22 -16.43 15.02
N PHE A 87 5.21 -16.83 14.22
CA PHE A 87 5.26 -16.59 12.78
C PHE A 87 5.41 -17.92 12.04
N SER A 88 4.49 -18.18 11.12
CA SER A 88 4.54 -19.35 10.23
C SER A 88 4.63 -18.90 8.78
N GLN A 89 5.63 -19.40 8.06
CA GLN A 89 5.79 -19.12 6.64
C GLN A 89 4.70 -19.81 5.81
N VAL A 90 4.10 -19.07 4.88
CA VAL A 90 3.11 -19.53 3.92
C VAL A 90 3.77 -19.77 2.56
N ALA A 91 4.60 -18.82 2.12
CA ALA A 91 5.23 -18.85 0.80
C ALA A 91 6.55 -18.09 0.81
N GLU A 92 7.42 -18.43 -0.14
CA GLU A 92 8.64 -17.70 -0.46
C GLU A 92 8.49 -16.96 -1.79
N ILE A 93 9.08 -15.77 -1.90
CA ILE A 93 9.00 -14.90 -3.08
C ILE A 93 10.40 -14.58 -3.59
N GLU A 94 10.64 -14.88 -4.86
CA GLU A 94 11.89 -14.60 -5.57
C GLU A 94 13.18 -15.01 -4.81
N PRO A 95 13.29 -16.28 -4.35
CA PRO A 95 14.50 -16.74 -3.64
C PRO A 95 15.77 -16.67 -4.47
N HIS A 96 15.63 -16.71 -5.79
CA HIS A 96 16.72 -16.67 -6.76
C HIS A 96 17.19 -15.23 -7.09
N LEU A 97 16.54 -14.19 -6.58
CA LEU A 97 16.88 -12.78 -6.82
C LEU A 97 17.22 -12.09 -5.49
N PRO A 98 18.41 -12.30 -4.91
CA PRO A 98 18.74 -11.79 -3.57
C PRO A 98 18.63 -10.25 -3.44
N GLN A 99 18.66 -9.52 -4.55
CA GLN A 99 18.55 -8.06 -4.61
C GLN A 99 17.12 -7.53 -4.47
N THR A 100 16.09 -8.36 -4.61
CA THR A 100 14.70 -7.91 -4.54
C THR A 100 14.12 -8.05 -3.15
N ARG A 101 13.06 -7.28 -2.86
CA ARG A 101 12.18 -7.53 -1.71
C ARG A 101 10.71 -7.33 -2.08
N ILE A 102 9.81 -7.95 -1.33
CA ILE A 102 8.38 -7.57 -1.34
C ILE A 102 8.24 -6.07 -1.02
N ASN A 103 7.37 -5.38 -1.76
CA ASN A 103 7.15 -3.93 -1.64
C ASN A 103 5.68 -3.60 -1.37
N ASP A 104 4.87 -3.34 -2.38
CA ASP A 104 3.45 -3.01 -2.18
C ASP A 104 2.57 -4.25 -2.32
N ALA A 105 1.41 -4.20 -1.67
CA ALA A 105 0.42 -5.26 -1.73
C ALA A 105 -1.01 -4.76 -1.49
N ALA A 106 -1.97 -5.50 -2.03
CA ALA A 106 -3.40 -5.30 -1.77
C ALA A 106 -4.13 -6.63 -1.64
N ILE A 107 -5.13 -6.65 -0.75
CA ILE A 107 -6.07 -7.79 -0.66
C ILE A 107 -6.94 -7.77 -1.91
N ASP A 108 -7.01 -8.90 -2.60
CA ASP A 108 -7.81 -9.05 -3.81
C ASP A 108 -9.29 -9.36 -3.51
N PRO A 109 -10.20 -9.19 -4.49
CA PRO A 109 -11.63 -9.45 -4.31
C PRO A 109 -12.03 -10.89 -3.94
N TYR A 110 -11.13 -11.86 -4.10
CA TYR A 110 -11.32 -13.28 -3.79
C TYR A 110 -10.63 -13.68 -2.47
N GLY A 111 -10.08 -12.70 -1.73
CA GLY A 111 -9.47 -12.87 -0.42
C GLY A 111 -8.02 -13.37 -0.45
N GLY A 112 -7.39 -13.37 -1.63
CA GLY A 112 -5.93 -13.52 -1.75
C GLY A 112 -5.22 -12.18 -1.56
N ILE A 113 -3.91 -12.18 -1.83
CA ILE A 113 -3.06 -10.98 -1.79
C ILE A 113 -2.36 -10.85 -3.12
N VAL A 114 -2.52 -9.73 -3.80
CA VAL A 114 -1.61 -9.34 -4.89
C VAL A 114 -0.50 -8.50 -4.30
N LEU A 115 0.73 -8.80 -4.68
CA LEU A 115 1.92 -8.08 -4.23
C LEU A 115 2.91 -7.96 -5.37
N GLY A 116 3.77 -6.97 -5.29
CA GLY A 116 4.94 -6.93 -6.16
C GLY A 116 6.23 -6.67 -5.40
N THR A 117 7.33 -6.78 -6.13
CA THR A 117 8.67 -6.68 -5.59
C THR A 117 9.41 -5.43 -6.10
N TYR A 118 10.48 -5.09 -5.40
CA TYR A 118 11.33 -3.93 -5.64
C TYR A 118 12.80 -4.36 -5.64
N ASN A 119 13.58 -3.89 -6.60
CA ASN A 119 15.03 -4.08 -6.63
C ASN A 119 15.73 -3.09 -5.68
N GLU A 120 16.29 -3.60 -4.57
CA GLU A 120 16.97 -2.76 -3.58
C GLU A 120 18.33 -2.24 -4.04
N GLN A 121 18.93 -2.87 -5.05
CA GLN A 121 20.30 -2.59 -5.51
C GLN A 121 20.34 -1.67 -6.74
N GLY A 122 19.19 -1.33 -7.33
CA GLY A 122 19.19 -0.53 -8.56
C GLY A 122 17.80 -0.23 -9.10
N ARG A 123 17.76 0.13 -10.38
CA ARG A 123 16.52 0.40 -11.12
C ARG A 123 16.24 -0.63 -12.22
N GLU A 124 17.06 -1.66 -12.31
CA GLU A 124 16.84 -2.72 -13.28
C GLU A 124 15.53 -3.44 -12.95
N PRO A 125 14.64 -3.65 -13.95
CA PRO A 125 13.32 -4.20 -13.74
C PRO A 125 13.37 -5.73 -13.60
N VAL A 126 13.96 -6.20 -12.50
CA VAL A 126 14.19 -7.63 -12.22
C VAL A 126 13.09 -8.27 -11.37
N GLY A 127 12.27 -7.46 -10.71
CA GLY A 127 11.15 -7.94 -9.89
C GLY A 127 9.92 -8.33 -10.71
N GLY A 128 8.85 -8.66 -10.02
CA GLY A 128 7.60 -9.08 -10.62
C GLY A 128 6.36 -8.77 -9.77
N LEU A 129 5.22 -9.15 -10.34
CA LEU A 129 3.91 -9.10 -9.70
C LEU A 129 3.39 -10.51 -9.49
N TYR A 130 2.92 -10.77 -8.27
CA TYR A 130 2.52 -12.09 -7.78
C TYR A 130 1.15 -12.01 -7.13
N ARG A 131 0.50 -13.18 -7.02
CA ARG A 131 -0.67 -13.40 -6.19
C ARG A 131 -0.47 -14.57 -5.26
N ILE A 132 -0.84 -14.39 -4.01
CA ILE A 132 -1.01 -15.43 -3.01
C ILE A 132 -2.48 -15.76 -2.91
N ALA A 133 -2.88 -16.94 -3.36
CA ALA A 133 -4.24 -17.42 -3.20
C ALA A 133 -4.56 -17.74 -1.72
N PRO A 134 -5.84 -17.82 -1.32
CA PRO A 134 -6.24 -18.18 0.05
C PRO A 134 -5.58 -19.46 0.62
N ASN A 135 -5.30 -20.44 -0.24
CA ASN A 135 -4.62 -21.70 0.09
C ASN A 135 -3.08 -21.60 0.14
N GLY A 136 -2.52 -20.40 0.04
CA GLY A 136 -1.07 -20.14 0.04
C GLY A 136 -0.37 -20.39 -1.30
N GLU A 137 -1.08 -20.76 -2.36
CA GLU A 137 -0.49 -20.93 -3.69
C GLU A 137 -0.01 -19.60 -4.27
N VAL A 138 1.20 -19.59 -4.82
CA VAL A 138 1.82 -18.42 -5.46
C VAL A 138 1.62 -18.52 -6.97
N VAL A 139 1.02 -17.49 -7.55
CA VAL A 139 0.90 -17.30 -9.00
C VAL A 139 1.73 -16.09 -9.41
N THR A 140 2.59 -16.25 -10.40
CA THR A 140 3.29 -15.12 -11.02
C THR A 140 2.43 -14.56 -12.15
N PHE A 141 2.15 -13.25 -12.16
CA PHE A 141 1.49 -12.61 -13.29
C PHE A 141 2.46 -12.18 -14.37
N PHE A 142 3.48 -11.42 -14.00
CA PHE A 142 4.53 -10.97 -14.91
C PHE A 142 5.77 -10.53 -14.12
N GLY A 143 6.94 -10.62 -14.78
CA GLY A 143 8.19 -10.00 -14.32
C GLY A 143 8.41 -8.63 -14.96
N GLY A 144 9.64 -8.13 -14.93
CA GLY A 144 9.98 -6.87 -15.59
C GLY A 144 9.57 -5.64 -14.79
N VAL A 145 9.62 -5.72 -13.46
CA VAL A 145 9.21 -4.62 -12.56
C VAL A 145 10.43 -4.10 -11.78
N ALA A 146 10.65 -2.79 -11.79
CA ALA A 146 11.72 -2.14 -11.03
C ALA A 146 11.28 -1.82 -9.60
N ALA A 147 10.09 -1.24 -9.44
CA ALA A 147 9.52 -0.87 -8.14
C ALA A 147 7.98 -1.00 -8.15
N ALA A 148 7.47 -2.17 -7.78
CA ALA A 148 6.03 -2.43 -7.73
C ALA A 148 5.31 -1.58 -6.68
N ASN A 149 4.25 -0.88 -7.10
CA ASN A 149 3.48 0.02 -6.26
C ASN A 149 2.04 0.22 -6.76
N GLY A 150 1.30 1.04 -6.03
CA GLY A 150 -0.01 1.56 -6.43
C GLY A 150 -1.07 0.48 -6.59
N LEU A 151 -0.94 -0.65 -5.90
CA LEU A 151 -1.89 -1.75 -6.01
C LEU A 151 -3.22 -1.36 -5.38
N ALA A 152 -4.27 -1.36 -6.20
CA ALA A 152 -5.63 -1.15 -5.73
C ALA A 152 -6.64 -1.85 -6.64
N PHE A 153 -7.88 -1.95 -6.18
CA PHE A 153 -8.95 -2.60 -6.91
C PHE A 153 -10.19 -1.71 -6.96
N SER A 154 -10.87 -1.72 -8.10
CA SER A 154 -12.17 -1.05 -8.27
C SER A 154 -13.19 -1.54 -7.25
N PRO A 155 -14.24 -0.74 -6.96
CA PRO A 155 -15.24 -1.12 -5.95
C PRO A 155 -15.96 -2.45 -6.25
N ASP A 156 -16.17 -2.75 -7.53
CA ASP A 156 -16.77 -4.00 -8.01
C ASP A 156 -15.76 -5.16 -8.13
N GLY A 157 -14.49 -4.90 -7.84
CA GLY A 157 -13.41 -5.89 -7.91
C GLY A 157 -13.10 -6.38 -9.32
N ARG A 158 -13.47 -5.64 -10.38
CA ARG A 158 -13.23 -6.06 -11.77
C ARG A 158 -11.97 -5.48 -12.40
N ILE A 159 -11.42 -4.43 -11.82
CA ILE A 159 -10.23 -3.73 -12.32
C ILE A 159 -9.18 -3.70 -11.22
N MET A 160 -7.98 -4.14 -11.55
CA MET A 160 -6.78 -3.92 -10.75
C MET A 160 -6.01 -2.73 -11.31
N TYR A 161 -5.49 -1.91 -10.42
CA TYR A 161 -4.56 -0.83 -10.72
C TYR A 161 -3.18 -1.22 -10.22
N PHE A 162 -2.15 -0.81 -10.93
CA PHE A 162 -0.76 -1.07 -10.59
C PHE A 162 0.12 0.01 -11.22
N THR A 163 1.22 0.35 -10.56
CA THR A 163 2.29 1.15 -11.15
C THR A 163 3.62 0.49 -10.88
N ASP A 164 4.52 0.56 -11.86
CA ASP A 164 5.94 0.56 -11.56
C ASP A 164 6.33 2.01 -11.31
N THR A 165 6.84 2.34 -10.12
CA THR A 165 7.22 3.72 -9.77
C THR A 165 8.27 4.29 -10.74
N ALA A 166 9.13 3.45 -11.33
CA ALA A 166 10.12 3.88 -12.31
C ALA A 166 9.50 4.27 -13.66
N GLU A 167 8.41 3.59 -14.05
CA GLU A 167 7.64 3.90 -15.28
C GLU A 167 6.71 5.10 -15.07
N GLY A 168 6.08 5.19 -13.90
CA GLY A 168 5.17 6.26 -13.49
C GLY A 168 3.76 6.17 -14.09
N THR A 169 3.51 5.28 -15.06
CA THR A 169 2.17 5.03 -15.61
C THR A 169 1.30 4.29 -14.60
N ILE A 170 0.08 4.79 -14.36
CA ILE A 170 -0.93 4.08 -13.59
C ILE A 170 -1.67 3.14 -14.54
N ARG A 171 -1.27 1.88 -14.55
CA ARG A 171 -1.79 0.82 -15.43
C ARG A 171 -3.11 0.27 -14.90
N ARG A 172 -3.91 -0.33 -15.80
CA ARG A 172 -5.19 -0.97 -15.46
C ARG A 172 -5.23 -2.37 -16.05
N PHE A 173 -5.78 -3.29 -15.29
CA PHE A 173 -5.97 -4.67 -15.71
C PHE A 173 -7.40 -5.11 -15.43
N ALA A 174 -8.07 -5.64 -16.44
CA ALA A 174 -9.32 -6.36 -16.25
C ALA A 174 -9.03 -7.74 -15.67
N LEU A 175 -9.76 -8.11 -14.62
CA LEU A 175 -9.64 -9.42 -13.97
C LEU A 175 -10.50 -10.43 -14.70
N ALA A 176 -9.90 -11.56 -15.09
CA ALA A 176 -10.67 -12.73 -15.49
C ALA A 176 -11.44 -13.31 -14.28
N PRO A 177 -12.55 -14.04 -14.51
CA PRO A 177 -13.26 -14.73 -13.44
C PRO A 177 -12.32 -15.57 -12.58
N GLN A 178 -12.55 -15.54 -11.26
CA GLN A 178 -11.75 -16.28 -10.27
C GLN A 178 -10.27 -15.89 -10.24
N PHE A 179 -9.92 -14.69 -10.76
CA PHE A 179 -8.55 -14.20 -10.82
C PHE A 179 -7.60 -15.08 -11.66
N ALA A 180 -8.13 -15.78 -12.66
CA ALA A 180 -7.33 -16.71 -13.49
C ALA A 180 -6.27 -16.02 -14.36
N ALA A 181 -6.48 -14.75 -14.72
CA ALA A 181 -5.59 -13.96 -15.55
C ALA A 181 -5.85 -12.46 -15.37
N LEU A 182 -4.85 -11.65 -15.77
CA LEU A 182 -4.93 -10.21 -15.89
C LEU A 182 -4.82 -9.82 -17.36
N ALA A 183 -5.78 -9.05 -17.87
CA ALA A 183 -5.71 -8.46 -19.20
C ALA A 183 -5.44 -6.96 -19.06
N GLU A 184 -4.27 -6.50 -19.52
CA GLU A 184 -3.98 -5.06 -19.52
C GLU A 184 -4.95 -4.33 -20.45
N ILE A 185 -5.52 -3.24 -19.94
CA ILE A 185 -6.40 -2.34 -20.68
C ILE A 185 -5.79 -0.95 -20.69
N ARG A 186 -6.44 0.01 -21.37
CA ARG A 186 -5.96 1.39 -21.46
C ARG A 186 -5.54 1.91 -20.07
N PRO A 187 -4.35 2.49 -19.89
CA PRO A 187 -3.92 3.01 -18.59
C PRO A 187 -4.88 4.07 -18.06
N LEU A 188 -4.91 4.25 -16.74
CA LEU A 188 -5.70 5.29 -16.10
C LEU A 188 -5.08 6.67 -16.35
N ALA A 189 -3.77 6.77 -16.18
CA ALA A 189 -3.02 8.02 -16.33
C ALA A 189 -1.55 7.75 -16.67
N GLY A 190 -0.93 8.69 -17.38
CA GLY A 190 0.49 8.65 -17.71
C GLY A 190 1.40 9.19 -16.60
N PRO A 191 2.74 9.10 -16.78
CA PRO A 191 3.73 9.44 -15.75
C PRO A 191 3.64 10.87 -15.22
N ASN A 192 3.30 11.81 -16.10
CA ASN A 192 3.28 13.25 -15.79
C ASN A 192 1.92 13.76 -15.31
N VAL A 193 0.99 12.87 -14.91
CA VAL A 193 -0.36 13.28 -14.48
C VAL A 193 -0.31 14.21 -13.25
N ALA A 194 0.68 14.06 -12.38
CA ALA A 194 0.89 14.89 -11.19
C ALA A 194 2.38 14.95 -10.84
N PRO A 195 2.83 15.91 -10.01
CA PRO A 195 4.21 15.97 -9.53
C PRO A 195 4.65 14.67 -8.85
N GLY A 196 5.96 14.39 -8.88
CA GLY A 196 6.53 13.20 -8.28
C GLY A 196 6.13 11.89 -8.96
N SER A 197 6.55 10.78 -8.37
CA SER A 197 6.28 9.42 -8.86
C SER A 197 5.16 8.77 -8.04
N PRO A 198 4.31 7.93 -8.66
CA PRO A 198 3.28 7.20 -7.91
C PRO A 198 3.91 6.14 -7.01
N ASP A 199 3.39 6.05 -5.79
CA ASP A 199 3.76 5.09 -4.75
C ASP A 199 2.49 4.26 -4.39
N GLY A 200 2.20 4.00 -3.11
CA GLY A 200 0.98 3.34 -2.66
C GLY A 200 -0.32 4.07 -3.01
N ALA A 201 -1.42 3.32 -3.10
CA ALA A 201 -2.70 3.81 -3.58
C ALA A 201 -3.91 3.14 -2.93
N THR A 202 -5.08 3.78 -3.07
CA THR A 202 -6.37 3.20 -2.70
C THR A 202 -7.48 3.66 -3.66
N VAL A 203 -8.66 3.04 -3.59
CA VAL A 203 -9.82 3.39 -4.44
C VAL A 203 -11.03 3.68 -3.56
N ASP A 204 -11.70 4.81 -3.83
CA ASP A 204 -12.95 5.16 -3.16
C ASP A 204 -14.18 4.49 -3.78
N ILE A 205 -15.33 4.65 -3.12
CA ILE A 205 -16.60 4.01 -3.52
C ILE A 205 -17.11 4.46 -4.90
N GLU A 206 -16.67 5.61 -5.41
CA GLU A 206 -17.02 6.11 -6.74
C GLU A 206 -16.06 5.60 -7.84
N GLY A 207 -15.02 4.83 -7.46
CA GLY A 207 -13.98 4.35 -8.36
C GLY A 207 -12.87 5.36 -8.65
N GLY A 208 -12.73 6.39 -7.80
CA GLY A 208 -11.59 7.31 -7.85
C GLY A 208 -10.34 6.68 -7.25
N TYR A 209 -9.22 6.74 -7.99
CA TYR A 209 -7.92 6.22 -7.59
C TYR A 209 -7.12 7.31 -6.88
N TRP A 210 -6.85 7.10 -5.60
CA TRP A 210 -6.02 7.97 -4.76
C TRP A 210 -4.58 7.45 -4.77
N SER A 211 -3.62 8.30 -5.18
CA SER A 211 -2.22 7.93 -5.37
C SER A 211 -1.31 8.83 -4.53
N ALA A 212 -0.53 8.24 -3.63
CA ALA A 212 0.59 8.93 -2.99
C ALA A 212 1.65 9.28 -4.03
N ARG A 213 2.18 10.51 -3.97
CA ARG A 213 3.17 11.03 -4.92
C ARG A 213 4.50 11.26 -4.25
N LEU A 214 5.36 10.25 -4.30
CA LEU A 214 6.70 10.30 -3.78
C LEU A 214 7.51 11.40 -4.49
N ARG A 215 8.17 12.28 -3.72
CA ARG A 215 8.84 13.51 -4.21
C ARG A 215 7.91 14.53 -4.87
N GLY A 216 6.61 14.29 -4.85
CA GLY A 216 5.59 15.28 -5.26
C GLY A 216 5.06 16.09 -4.09
N GLY A 217 5.23 15.60 -2.85
CA GLY A 217 4.70 16.26 -1.66
C GLY A 217 3.16 16.29 -1.60
N CYS A 218 2.51 15.37 -2.31
CA CYS A 218 1.07 15.36 -2.44
C CYS A 218 0.46 13.95 -2.55
N VAL A 219 -0.85 13.90 -2.38
CA VAL A 219 -1.71 12.80 -2.85
C VAL A 219 -2.66 13.38 -3.89
N VAL A 220 -2.94 12.62 -4.95
CA VAL A 220 -3.92 13.02 -5.96
C VAL A 220 -5.03 11.98 -6.11
N ARG A 221 -6.24 12.44 -6.42
CA ARG A 221 -7.35 11.59 -6.86
C ARG A 221 -7.54 11.70 -8.37
N ILE A 222 -7.56 10.56 -9.04
CA ILE A 222 -7.81 10.43 -10.46
C ILE A 222 -9.14 9.69 -10.67
N ASP A 223 -10.08 10.29 -11.40
CA ASP A 223 -11.34 9.63 -11.73
C ASP A 223 -11.15 8.49 -12.75
N ARG A 224 -12.19 7.68 -12.97
CA ARG A 224 -12.16 6.55 -13.93
C ARG A 224 -11.79 6.91 -15.37
N ASN A 225 -11.89 8.19 -15.74
CA ASN A 225 -11.56 8.71 -17.06
C ASN A 225 -10.12 9.24 -17.14
N GLY A 226 -9.39 9.26 -16.03
CA GLY A 226 -8.02 9.75 -15.97
C GLY A 226 -7.88 11.21 -15.60
N HIS A 227 -8.95 11.87 -15.12
CA HIS A 227 -8.89 13.29 -14.74
C HIS A 227 -8.58 13.47 -13.26
N LEU A 228 -7.72 14.44 -12.95
CA LEU A 228 -7.49 14.89 -11.58
C LEU A 228 -8.74 15.58 -11.02
N THR A 229 -9.29 15.03 -9.93
CA THR A 229 -10.43 15.65 -9.25
C THR A 229 -10.06 16.28 -7.93
N ASP A 230 -9.04 15.76 -7.25
CA ASP A 230 -8.61 16.22 -5.92
C ASP A 230 -7.08 16.22 -5.82
N HIS A 231 -6.55 17.19 -5.09
CA HIS A 231 -5.14 17.33 -4.74
C HIS A 231 -5.03 17.58 -3.24
N VAL A 232 -4.17 16.83 -2.56
CA VAL A 232 -3.89 16.96 -1.13
C VAL A 232 -2.44 17.35 -0.97
N ASP A 233 -2.18 18.53 -0.43
CA ASP A 233 -0.82 18.95 -0.07
C ASP A 233 -0.41 18.34 1.27
N LEU A 234 0.87 17.94 1.38
CA LEU A 234 1.43 17.40 2.60
C LEU A 234 2.61 18.24 3.12
N PRO A 235 2.77 18.33 4.45
CA PRO A 235 3.99 18.86 5.08
C PRO A 235 5.15 17.82 5.04
N SER A 236 5.26 17.06 3.96
CA SER A 236 6.34 16.13 3.67
C SER A 236 6.48 15.94 2.16
N MET A 237 7.72 15.87 1.65
CA MET A 237 7.99 15.61 0.24
C MET A 237 7.86 14.13 -0.15
N ALA A 238 7.75 13.23 0.82
CA ALA A 238 7.82 11.79 0.56
C ALA A 238 6.63 11.03 1.18
N PRO A 239 5.38 11.33 0.77
CA PRO A 239 4.25 10.42 1.02
C PRO A 239 4.48 9.10 0.29
N THR A 240 4.05 8.01 0.91
CA THR A 240 4.37 6.65 0.49
C THR A 240 3.13 5.79 0.25
N CYS A 241 2.11 5.87 1.10
CA CYS A 241 0.90 5.06 0.97
C CYS A 241 -0.33 5.77 1.50
N VAL A 242 -1.52 5.31 1.10
CA VAL A 242 -2.80 5.92 1.49
C VAL A 242 -3.87 4.88 1.78
N ALA A 243 -4.76 5.20 2.73
CA ALA A 243 -5.96 4.43 3.01
C ALA A 243 -7.13 5.34 3.39
N LEU A 244 -8.32 5.01 2.89
CA LEU A 244 -9.57 5.65 3.33
C LEU A 244 -10.16 4.87 4.50
N GLY A 245 -10.52 5.59 5.56
CA GLY A 245 -10.98 5.00 6.83
C GLY A 245 -11.71 6.00 7.72
N GLY A 246 -11.76 5.69 9.01
CA GLY A 246 -12.56 6.42 10.00
C GLY A 246 -14.04 6.04 9.98
N GLN A 247 -14.80 6.56 10.95
CA GLN A 247 -16.20 6.17 11.20
C GLN A 247 -17.12 6.31 9.98
N ASN A 248 -16.86 7.29 9.12
CA ASN A 248 -17.63 7.58 7.91
C ASN A 248 -16.88 7.20 6.62
N MET A 249 -15.73 6.53 6.74
CA MET A 249 -14.81 6.18 5.65
C MET A 249 -14.28 7.38 4.84
N ARG A 250 -14.33 8.62 5.38
CA ARG A 250 -13.94 9.86 4.66
C ARG A 250 -12.63 10.47 5.17
N THR A 251 -11.97 9.83 6.12
CA THR A 251 -10.61 10.21 6.50
C THR A 251 -9.63 9.51 5.57
N LEU A 252 -8.87 10.28 4.80
CA LEU A 252 -7.72 9.79 4.04
C LEU A 252 -6.49 9.83 4.95
N PHE A 253 -6.01 8.67 5.35
CA PHE A 253 -4.74 8.49 6.06
C PHE A 253 -3.60 8.35 5.07
N ILE A 254 -2.45 8.92 5.41
CA ILE A 254 -1.30 9.02 4.50
C ILE A 254 -0.02 8.75 5.29
N THR A 255 0.73 7.73 4.91
CA THR A 255 2.07 7.48 5.48
C THR A 255 3.13 8.25 4.70
N SER A 256 4.28 8.47 5.33
CA SER A 256 5.45 9.09 4.69
C SER A 256 6.73 8.45 5.21
N ARG A 257 7.88 8.86 4.64
CA ARG A 257 9.19 8.34 5.03
C ARG A 257 10.20 9.43 5.38
N ARG A 258 11.14 9.12 6.28
CA ARG A 258 12.31 9.97 6.57
C ARG A 258 13.55 9.57 5.78
N ILE A 259 13.71 8.29 5.47
CA ILE A 259 14.92 7.81 4.81
C ILE A 259 15.06 8.41 3.41
N ARG A 260 16.32 8.42 2.94
CA ARG A 260 16.72 8.94 1.63
C ARG A 260 16.40 10.43 1.45
N GLN A 261 16.12 11.18 2.51
CA GLN A 261 16.01 12.64 2.48
C GLN A 261 17.30 13.29 2.97
N SER A 262 17.67 14.44 2.40
CA SER A 262 18.81 15.21 2.88
C SER A 262 18.50 15.91 4.22
N SER A 263 19.54 16.33 4.94
CA SER A 263 19.37 17.12 6.17
C SER A 263 18.57 18.41 5.92
N ASP A 264 18.80 19.10 4.80
CA ASP A 264 18.07 20.30 4.41
C ASP A 264 16.60 20.02 4.06
N GLU A 265 16.31 18.85 3.47
CA GLU A 265 14.92 18.42 3.27
C GLU A 265 14.24 18.17 4.62
N LEU A 266 14.89 17.47 5.55
CA LEU A 266 14.32 17.20 6.87
C LEU A 266 14.17 18.46 7.74
N LEU A 267 15.01 19.48 7.56
CA LEU A 267 14.84 20.79 8.20
C LEU A 267 13.63 21.55 7.63
N ARG A 268 13.38 21.44 6.33
CA ARG A 268 12.20 22.07 5.67
C ARG A 268 10.90 21.30 5.92
N PHE A 269 10.99 19.98 6.06
CA PHE A 269 9.86 19.07 6.26
C PHE A 269 10.08 18.21 7.51
N PRO A 270 10.08 18.82 8.72
CA PRO A 270 10.39 18.13 9.96
C PRO A 270 9.43 16.99 10.28
N GLU A 271 8.18 17.09 9.83
CA GLU A 271 7.11 16.09 10.00
C GLU A 271 7.26 14.87 9.07
N SER A 272 8.30 14.80 8.24
CA SER A 272 8.54 13.60 7.43
C SER A 272 8.61 12.32 8.29
N GLY A 273 8.04 11.23 7.78
CA GLY A 273 7.89 9.97 8.50
C GLY A 273 6.62 9.86 9.32
N ASN A 274 5.87 10.95 9.48
CA ASN A 274 4.64 10.93 10.27
C ASN A 274 3.49 10.30 9.49
N LEU A 275 2.47 9.90 10.25
CA LEU A 275 1.14 9.60 9.72
C LEU A 275 0.37 10.92 9.61
N PHE A 276 -0.15 11.20 8.43
CA PHE A 276 -1.01 12.35 8.17
C PHE A 276 -2.46 11.92 7.95
N ARG A 277 -3.37 12.89 8.08
CA ARG A 277 -4.78 12.69 7.71
C ARG A 277 -5.41 13.94 7.12
N VAL A 278 -6.44 13.73 6.31
CA VAL A 278 -7.33 14.78 5.82
C VAL A 278 -8.74 14.24 5.61
N GLU A 279 -9.76 15.07 5.80
CA GLU A 279 -11.15 14.70 5.47
C GLU A 279 -11.41 14.98 4.00
N VAL A 280 -12.00 14.01 3.28
CA VAL A 280 -12.26 14.11 1.85
C VAL A 280 -13.74 13.92 1.50
N GLY A 281 -14.11 14.37 0.30
CA GLY A 281 -15.49 14.33 -0.20
C GLY A 281 -15.96 12.94 -0.66
N GLN A 282 -15.07 11.97 -0.81
CA GLN A 282 -15.37 10.63 -1.32
C GLN A 282 -15.06 9.60 -0.23
N ALA A 283 -16.04 8.78 0.11
CA ALA A 283 -15.86 7.73 1.11
C ALA A 283 -15.09 6.54 0.51
N GLY A 284 -14.27 5.88 1.34
CA GLY A 284 -13.71 4.58 1.04
C GLY A 284 -14.79 3.52 0.85
N ARG A 285 -14.44 2.45 0.16
CA ARG A 285 -15.26 1.24 0.08
C ARG A 285 -14.98 0.33 1.28
N PRO A 286 -15.90 -0.62 1.60
CA PRO A 286 -15.55 -1.75 2.44
C PRO A 286 -14.27 -2.46 1.91
N PRO A 287 -13.22 -2.59 2.74
CA PRO A 287 -12.03 -3.36 2.41
C PRO A 287 -12.37 -4.82 2.07
N PHE A 288 -11.59 -5.45 1.19
CA PHE A 288 -11.71 -6.89 0.97
C PHE A 288 -11.13 -7.66 2.17
N SER A 289 -11.67 -8.84 2.46
CA SER A 289 -11.25 -9.66 3.59
C SER A 289 -10.09 -10.59 3.21
N CYS A 290 -8.99 -10.54 3.95
CA CYS A 290 -7.86 -11.45 3.75
C CYS A 290 -8.18 -12.86 4.26
N ARG A 291 -8.07 -13.85 3.36
CA ARG A 291 -8.38 -15.28 3.61
C ARG A 291 -7.18 -16.18 3.38
N VAL A 292 -5.96 -15.67 3.50
CA VAL A 292 -4.74 -16.49 3.37
C VAL A 292 -4.50 -17.29 4.65
N TYR A 293 -4.35 -18.61 4.49
CA TYR A 293 -4.09 -19.54 5.59
C TYR A 293 -2.88 -20.45 5.28
N THR A 294 -2.34 -21.09 6.31
CA THR A 294 -1.37 -22.18 6.13
C THR A 294 -2.07 -23.38 5.47
N ARG A 295 -1.34 -24.11 4.63
CA ARG A 295 -1.79 -25.41 4.15
C ARG A 295 -1.89 -26.36 5.35
N THR A 296 -3.08 -26.87 5.63
CA THR A 296 -3.28 -28.03 6.50
C THR A 296 -2.69 -29.27 5.89
#